data_AF-A0A2N9YDU7-F1
#
_entry.id   AF-A0A2N9YDU7-F1
#
_cell.length_a   1.000
_cell.length_b   1.000
_cell.length_c   1.000
_cell.angle_alpha   90.00
_cell.angle_beta   90.00
_cell.angle_gamma   90.00
#
_symmetry.space_group_name_H-M   'P 1'
#
loop_
_entity.id
_entity.type
_entity.pdbx_description
1 polymer ?
#
loop_
_entity_poly.entity_id
_entity_poly.type
_entity_poly.pdbx_seq_one_letter_code
_entity_poly.pdbx_strand_id
1 'polypeptide(L)'
;MMNLIHLRQNTLLFSALFVAIGMACNAIFYWHLASDALSSVIYVILGLSFDGFKILLLPLAFVFFVVLQRPFMAFASVTIWLCLTVISLIAAYGFFTTVQAQAEKQNLQESPQYQSLQQSLTNINAQLDKLASYASIDVVGIQQKLAQNQQPRLQQLQQEMSAYAEPDCTPKRDKNGSSFKSRAVEYCNQLKAIEAEMQPYLAQIENYNQYRALMTNRERLLNQLATFNQAEHLVEIVNPTFIAIGKQINMEGDAVKRAILTFTAIATEVLGTFAALVVAILSIGNKINDKKRNAYKVKIDESEENNATDATEPTNRLGRYDTGIRTGMDNRFKEVTEAILTGDCSPTLSQLQKRFSMGTPVAKDYLSALAEQGHLVRKENGQYKLAE
;
A
#
# COMPACT_ATOMS: atom_id res chain seq x y z
N MET A 1 24.78 -14.61 30.46
CA MET A 1 23.29 -14.67 30.46
C MET A 1 22.62 -13.35 30.07
N MET A 2 23.26 -12.18 30.20
CA MET A 2 22.65 -10.86 29.94
C MET A 2 22.36 -10.55 28.46
N ASN A 3 23.11 -11.10 27.49
CA ASN A 3 22.88 -10.86 26.06
C ASN A 3 21.64 -11.54 25.47
N LEU A 4 21.20 -12.68 26.02
CA LEU A 4 20.06 -13.43 25.45
C LEU A 4 18.72 -12.76 25.77
N ILE A 5 18.63 -12.08 26.93
CA ILE A 5 17.42 -11.38 27.37
C ILE A 5 17.23 -10.10 26.57
N HIS A 6 18.29 -9.31 26.40
CA HIS A 6 18.26 -8.10 25.56
C HIS A 6 18.00 -8.42 24.09
N LEU A 7 18.62 -9.46 23.53
CA LEU A 7 18.36 -9.90 22.16
C LEU A 7 16.88 -10.27 21.99
N ARG A 8 16.31 -11.03 22.94
CA ARG A 8 14.91 -11.45 22.90
C ARG A 8 13.92 -10.30 23.09
N GLN A 9 14.19 -9.35 24.00
CA GLN A 9 13.38 -8.15 24.16
C GLN A 9 13.39 -7.29 22.91
N ASN A 10 14.57 -7.11 22.30
CA ASN A 10 14.70 -6.38 21.05
C ASN A 10 13.93 -7.08 19.92
N THR A 11 14.04 -8.40 19.79
CA THR A 11 13.26 -9.16 18.78
C THR A 11 11.75 -9.02 18.98
N LEU A 12 11.26 -9.04 20.22
CA LEU A 12 9.84 -8.81 20.52
C LEU A 12 9.39 -7.39 20.16
N LEU A 13 10.18 -6.37 20.49
CA LEU A 13 9.92 -4.98 20.16
C LEU A 13 9.90 -4.75 18.63
N PHE A 14 10.91 -5.24 17.92
CA PHE A 14 10.97 -5.14 16.47
C PHE A 14 9.81 -5.89 15.81
N SER A 15 9.49 -7.09 16.27
CA SER A 15 8.39 -7.87 15.69
C SER A 15 7.03 -7.23 15.96
N ALA A 16 6.80 -6.65 17.14
CA ALA A 16 5.59 -5.88 17.44
C ALA A 16 5.49 -4.61 16.59
N LEU A 17 6.62 -3.92 16.35
CA LEU A 17 6.69 -2.78 15.45
C LEU A 17 6.33 -3.18 14.01
N PHE A 18 6.87 -4.29 13.50
CA PHE A 18 6.53 -4.78 12.16
C PHE A 18 5.05 -5.16 12.02
N VAL A 19 4.45 -5.75 13.06
CA VAL A 19 3.00 -6.01 13.10
C VAL A 19 2.21 -4.71 13.06
N ALA A 20 2.59 -3.70 13.87
CA ALA A 20 1.91 -2.41 13.88
C ALA A 20 2.02 -1.68 12.53
N ILE A 21 3.20 -1.73 11.89
CA ILE A 21 3.40 -1.18 10.54
C ILE A 21 2.51 -1.92 9.53
N GLY A 22 2.48 -3.25 9.56
CA GLY A 22 1.61 -4.05 8.68
C GLY A 22 0.13 -3.70 8.83
N MET A 23 -0.35 -3.58 10.08
CA MET A 23 -1.73 -3.18 10.37
C MET A 23 -2.04 -1.75 9.89
N ALA A 24 -1.09 -0.82 10.05
CA ALA A 24 -1.24 0.54 9.55
C ALA A 24 -1.28 0.59 8.01
N CYS A 25 -0.43 -0.18 7.34
CA CYS A 25 -0.46 -0.32 5.88
C CYS A 25 -1.79 -0.88 5.40
N ASN A 26 -2.29 -1.95 6.02
CA ASN A 26 -3.60 -2.52 5.68
C ASN A 26 -4.73 -1.51 5.90
N ALA A 27 -4.73 -0.79 7.02
CA ALA A 27 -5.71 0.28 7.24
C ALA A 27 -5.70 1.32 6.10
N ILE A 28 -4.52 1.73 5.64
CA ILE A 28 -4.40 2.65 4.49
C ILE A 28 -4.97 2.03 3.21
N PHE A 29 -4.73 0.73 2.97
CA PHE A 29 -5.26 0.03 1.80
C PHE A 29 -6.78 -0.02 1.80
N TYR A 30 -7.38 -0.40 2.93
CA TYR A 30 -8.84 -0.48 3.08
C TYR A 30 -9.51 0.91 3.01
N TRP A 31 -8.84 1.96 3.50
CA TRP A 31 -9.35 3.33 3.40
C TRP A 31 -9.61 3.75 1.94
N HIS A 32 -8.68 3.40 1.05
CA HIS A 32 -8.72 3.79 -0.36
C HIS A 32 -9.57 2.85 -1.23
N LEU A 33 -10.18 1.81 -0.64
CA LEU A 33 -11.07 0.90 -1.35
C LEU A 33 -12.47 1.49 -1.57
N ALA A 34 -12.87 2.44 -0.71
CA ALA A 34 -14.14 3.14 -0.83
C ALA A 34 -14.01 4.50 -1.51
N SER A 35 -15.07 4.90 -2.21
CA SER A 35 -15.21 6.21 -2.83
C SER A 35 -15.71 7.30 -1.88
N ASP A 36 -16.34 6.91 -0.77
CA ASP A 36 -16.98 7.81 0.20
C ASP A 36 -16.37 7.68 1.60
N ALA A 37 -16.27 8.81 2.31
CA ALA A 37 -15.58 8.88 3.60
C ALA A 37 -16.19 7.98 4.68
N LEU A 38 -17.52 7.77 4.66
CA LEU A 38 -18.20 6.93 5.64
C LEU A 38 -17.88 5.45 5.41
N SER A 39 -17.95 4.98 4.16
CA SER A 39 -17.56 3.60 3.83
C SER A 39 -16.06 3.37 4.01
N SER A 40 -15.19 4.36 3.75
CA SER A 40 -13.75 4.25 4.03
C SER A 40 -13.47 3.95 5.50
N VAL A 41 -14.16 4.64 6.43
CA VAL A 41 -14.02 4.38 7.87
C VAL A 41 -14.48 2.95 8.21
N ILE A 42 -15.60 2.50 7.64
CA ILE A 42 -16.10 1.12 7.85
C ILE A 42 -15.09 0.08 7.35
N TYR A 43 -14.52 0.28 6.16
CA TYR A 43 -13.51 -0.63 5.61
C TYR A 43 -12.23 -0.63 6.43
N VAL A 44 -11.78 0.51 6.96
CA VAL A 44 -10.63 0.54 7.88
C VAL A 44 -10.90 -0.27 9.14
N ILE A 45 -12.09 -0.11 9.75
CA ILE A 45 -12.45 -0.87 10.95
C ILE A 45 -12.49 -2.37 10.64
N LEU A 46 -13.06 -2.76 9.50
CA LEU A 46 -13.06 -4.16 9.04
C LEU A 46 -11.64 -4.68 8.80
N GLY A 47 -10.79 -3.91 8.12
CA GLY A 47 -9.40 -4.27 7.83
C GLY A 47 -8.57 -4.48 9.10
N LEU A 48 -8.65 -3.55 10.04
CA LEU A 48 -7.99 -3.67 11.36
C LEU A 48 -8.53 -4.86 12.16
N SER A 49 -9.85 -5.12 12.08
CA SER A 49 -10.47 -6.28 12.72
C SER A 49 -9.95 -7.58 12.12
N PHE A 50 -9.87 -7.68 10.79
CA PHE A 50 -9.31 -8.83 10.09
C PHE A 50 -7.85 -9.06 10.43
N ASP A 51 -7.04 -8.01 10.53
CA ASP A 51 -5.65 -8.13 10.99
C ASP A 51 -5.56 -8.66 12.44
N GLY A 52 -6.41 -8.14 13.34
CA GLY A 52 -6.51 -8.65 14.70
C GLY A 52 -6.84 -10.13 14.74
N PHE A 53 -7.82 -10.58 13.94
CA PHE A 53 -8.15 -12.01 13.83
C PHE A 53 -7.01 -12.83 13.23
N LYS A 54 -6.35 -12.35 12.17
CA LYS A 54 -5.20 -13.06 11.55
C LYS A 54 -4.08 -13.30 12.55
N ILE A 55 -3.72 -12.28 13.34
CA ILE A 55 -2.67 -12.36 14.36
C ILE A 55 -3.01 -13.41 15.43
N LEU A 56 -4.29 -13.55 15.80
CA LEU A 56 -4.73 -14.51 16.82
C LEU A 56 -4.86 -15.94 16.28
N LEU A 57 -5.31 -16.13 15.04
CA LEU A 57 -5.64 -17.44 14.48
C LEU A 57 -4.44 -18.39 14.35
N LEU A 58 -3.24 -17.88 14.04
CA LEU A 58 -2.02 -18.69 13.93
C LEU A 58 -1.56 -19.29 15.27
N PRO A 59 -1.39 -18.51 16.36
CA PRO A 59 -1.13 -19.07 17.68
C PRO A 59 -2.27 -19.99 18.16
N LEU A 60 -3.52 -19.65 17.84
CA LEU A 60 -4.68 -20.49 18.19
C LEU A 60 -4.61 -21.86 17.48
N ALA A 61 -4.22 -21.88 16.20
CA ALA A 61 -4.00 -23.11 15.45
C ALA A 61 -2.90 -23.98 16.09
N PHE A 62 -1.79 -23.36 16.53
CA PHE A 62 -0.74 -24.07 17.25
C PHE A 62 -1.25 -24.69 18.56
N VAL A 63 -2.04 -23.94 19.35
CA VAL A 63 -2.63 -24.45 20.60
C VAL A 63 -3.60 -25.59 20.32
N PHE A 64 -4.48 -25.47 19.31
CA PHE A 64 -5.40 -26.55 18.95
C PHE A 64 -4.67 -27.79 18.48
N PHE A 65 -3.60 -27.65 17.70
CA PHE A 65 -2.86 -28.77 17.14
C PHE A 65 -1.97 -29.46 18.18
N VAL A 66 -1.17 -28.70 18.92
CA VAL A 66 -0.11 -29.23 19.79
C VAL A 66 -0.58 -29.46 21.22
N VAL A 67 -1.37 -28.54 21.78
CA VAL A 67 -1.76 -28.58 23.20
C VAL A 67 -3.06 -29.34 23.40
N LEU A 68 -4.07 -29.04 22.58
CA LEU A 68 -5.43 -29.59 22.74
C LEU A 68 -5.68 -30.83 21.87
N GLN A 69 -4.75 -31.19 20.97
CA GLN A 69 -4.85 -32.33 20.06
C GLN A 69 -6.18 -32.38 19.26
N ARG A 70 -6.68 -31.21 18.85
CA ARG A 70 -7.89 -31.03 18.03
C ARG A 70 -7.50 -30.58 16.63
N PRO A 71 -7.10 -31.50 15.73
CA PRO A 71 -6.57 -31.15 14.42
C PRO A 71 -7.60 -30.43 13.55
N PHE A 72 -8.88 -30.81 13.62
CA PHE A 72 -9.94 -30.14 12.85
C PHE A 72 -10.05 -28.64 13.17
N MET A 73 -10.00 -28.27 14.45
CA MET A 73 -10.06 -26.85 14.87
C MET A 73 -8.80 -26.07 14.45
N ALA A 74 -7.63 -26.73 14.46
CA ALA A 74 -6.40 -26.16 13.95
C ALA A 74 -6.47 -25.91 12.43
N PHE A 75 -6.95 -26.88 11.65
CA PHE A 75 -7.15 -26.72 10.21
C PHE A 75 -8.17 -25.64 9.88
N ALA A 76 -9.29 -25.58 10.62
CA ALA A 76 -10.28 -24.52 10.46
C ALA A 76 -9.66 -23.14 10.71
N SER A 77 -8.84 -23.01 11.75
CA SER A 77 -8.16 -21.74 12.09
C SER A 77 -7.17 -21.29 11.01
N VAL A 78 -6.38 -22.22 10.45
CA VAL A 78 -5.46 -21.95 9.32
C VAL A 78 -6.23 -21.59 8.06
N THR A 79 -7.36 -22.26 7.80
CA THR A 79 -8.20 -21.97 6.62
C THR A 79 -8.80 -20.58 6.69
N ILE A 80 -9.37 -20.20 7.84
CA ILE A 80 -9.91 -18.85 8.06
C ILE A 80 -8.80 -17.80 7.96
N TRP A 81 -7.64 -18.08 8.54
CA TRP A 81 -6.47 -17.21 8.42
C TRP A 81 -6.10 -16.97 6.95
N LEU A 82 -6.03 -18.04 6.14
CA LEU A 82 -5.71 -17.95 4.72
C LEU A 82 -6.74 -17.13 3.95
N CYS A 83 -8.03 -17.33 4.22
CA CYS A 83 -9.10 -16.52 3.61
C CYS A 83 -8.94 -15.02 3.94
N LEU A 84 -8.66 -14.66 5.19
CA LEU A 84 -8.46 -13.27 5.58
C LEU A 84 -7.21 -12.66 4.93
N THR A 85 -6.14 -13.44 4.77
CA THR A 85 -4.92 -13.00 4.06
C THR A 85 -5.21 -12.73 2.58
N VAL A 86 -6.02 -13.57 1.92
CA VAL A 86 -6.44 -13.34 0.53
C VAL A 86 -7.25 -12.05 0.39
N ILE A 87 -8.16 -11.77 1.33
CA ILE A 87 -8.95 -10.52 1.31
C ILE A 87 -8.03 -9.29 1.47
N SER A 88 -7.06 -9.32 2.39
CA SER A 88 -6.07 -8.23 2.53
C SER A 88 -5.17 -8.08 1.30
N LEU A 89 -4.79 -9.18 0.65
CA LEU A 89 -4.05 -9.16 -0.62
C LEU A 89 -4.81 -8.44 -1.74
N ILE A 90 -6.12 -8.71 -1.85
CA ILE A 90 -6.99 -8.04 -2.82
C ILE A 90 -7.07 -6.54 -2.51
N ALA A 91 -7.20 -6.17 -1.24
CA ALA A 91 -7.25 -4.76 -0.84
C ALA A 91 -5.93 -4.03 -1.13
N ALA A 92 -4.79 -4.65 -0.82
CA ALA A 92 -3.46 -4.12 -1.13
C ALA A 92 -3.27 -3.95 -2.64
N TYR A 93 -3.63 -4.96 -3.43
CA TYR A 93 -3.58 -4.87 -4.89
C TYR A 93 -4.46 -3.74 -5.43
N GLY A 94 -5.69 -3.62 -4.94
CA GLY A 94 -6.61 -2.52 -5.28
C GLY A 94 -6.00 -1.15 -4.99
N PHE A 95 -5.45 -0.95 -3.79
CA PHE A 95 -4.75 0.28 -3.42
C PHE A 95 -3.58 0.62 -4.35
N PHE A 96 -2.72 -0.36 -4.64
CA PHE A 96 -1.58 -0.11 -5.51
C PHE A 96 -2.00 0.26 -6.94
N THR A 97 -3.06 -0.37 -7.45
CA THR A 97 -3.60 -0.01 -8.77
C THR A 97 -4.17 1.41 -8.80
N THR A 98 -4.92 1.83 -7.77
CA THR A 98 -5.52 3.17 -7.72
C THR A 98 -4.49 4.27 -7.52
N VAL A 99 -3.55 4.10 -6.59
CA VAL A 99 -2.48 5.07 -6.35
C VAL A 99 -1.60 5.23 -7.59
N GLN A 100 -1.29 4.12 -8.26
CA GLN A 100 -0.49 4.18 -9.47
C GLN A 100 -1.25 4.84 -10.63
N ALA A 101 -2.55 4.54 -10.81
CA ALA A 101 -3.37 5.22 -11.80
C ALA A 101 -3.43 6.74 -11.54
N GLN A 102 -3.48 7.15 -10.27
CA GLN A 102 -3.48 8.58 -9.91
C GLN A 102 -2.13 9.25 -10.15
N ALA A 103 -1.02 8.57 -9.86
CA ALA A 103 0.32 9.04 -10.19
C ALA A 103 0.54 9.12 -11.72
N GLU A 104 0.04 8.14 -12.48
CA GLU A 104 0.05 8.14 -13.94
C GLU A 104 -0.75 9.32 -14.50
N LYS A 105 -1.93 9.61 -13.93
CA LYS A 105 -2.74 10.80 -14.27
C LYS A 105 -1.99 12.11 -14.04
N GLN A 106 -1.32 12.25 -12.90
CA GLN A 106 -0.52 13.45 -12.59
C GLN A 106 0.64 13.60 -13.57
N ASN A 107 1.38 12.52 -13.83
CA ASN A 107 2.49 12.54 -14.78
C ASN A 107 2.06 12.87 -16.22
N LEU A 108 0.83 12.50 -16.62
CA LEU A 108 0.29 12.87 -17.93
C LEU A 108 0.01 14.37 -18.04
N GLN A 109 -0.53 14.98 -16.99
CA GLN A 109 -0.73 16.44 -16.94
C GLN A 109 0.61 17.19 -16.91
N GLU A 110 1.65 16.59 -16.35
CA GLU A 110 3.01 17.13 -16.37
C GLU A 110 3.79 16.80 -17.64
N SER A 111 3.22 16.01 -18.55
CA SER A 111 3.92 15.59 -19.76
C SER A 111 4.23 16.79 -20.67
N PRO A 112 5.40 16.83 -21.34
CA PRO A 112 5.74 17.89 -22.29
C PRO A 112 4.71 18.05 -23.40
N GLN A 113 4.04 16.95 -23.80
CA GLN A 113 2.99 16.97 -24.81
C GLN A 113 1.76 17.72 -24.31
N TYR A 114 1.25 17.41 -23.12
CA TYR A 114 0.11 18.11 -22.52
C TYR A 114 0.41 19.60 -22.28
N GLN A 115 1.60 19.91 -21.76
CA GLN A 115 2.05 21.30 -21.59
C GLN A 115 2.13 22.06 -22.92
N SER A 116 2.64 21.43 -23.98
CA SER A 116 2.71 22.05 -25.32
C SER A 116 1.33 22.34 -25.90
N LEU A 117 0.35 21.45 -25.68
CA LEU A 117 -1.03 21.68 -26.10
C LEU A 117 -1.69 22.82 -25.32
N GLN A 118 -1.52 22.87 -24.00
CA GLN A 118 -2.01 23.98 -23.19
C GLN A 118 -1.39 25.30 -23.63
N GLN A 119 -0.07 25.35 -23.86
CA GLN A 119 0.60 26.55 -24.32
C GLN A 119 0.11 26.99 -25.70
N SER A 120 -0.13 26.04 -26.61
CA SER A 120 -0.70 26.31 -27.94
C SER A 120 -2.12 26.86 -27.85
N LEU A 121 -2.95 26.33 -26.95
CA LEU A 121 -4.30 26.84 -26.68
C LEU A 121 -4.26 28.26 -26.11
N THR A 122 -3.37 28.54 -25.16
CA THR A 122 -3.19 29.89 -24.59
C THR A 122 -2.78 30.89 -25.68
N ASN A 123 -1.83 30.51 -26.55
CA ASN A 123 -1.40 31.35 -27.65
C ASN A 123 -2.54 31.63 -28.65
N ILE A 124 -3.34 30.61 -29.00
CA ILE A 124 -4.48 30.78 -29.91
C ILE A 124 -5.59 31.60 -29.28
N ASN A 125 -5.89 31.41 -27.99
CA ASN A 125 -6.88 32.23 -27.28
C ASN A 125 -6.45 33.71 -27.24
N ALA A 126 -5.17 33.98 -26.98
CA ALA A 126 -4.64 35.36 -27.02
C ALA A 126 -4.72 35.99 -28.42
N GLN A 127 -4.58 35.20 -29.49
CA GLN A 127 -4.78 35.69 -30.87
C GLN A 127 -6.27 35.90 -31.18
N LEU A 128 -7.15 35.03 -30.70
CA LEU A 128 -8.59 35.17 -30.84
C LEU A 128 -9.13 36.40 -30.12
N ASP A 129 -8.62 36.72 -28.92
CA ASP A 129 -9.02 37.91 -28.17
C ASP A 129 -8.69 39.21 -28.94
N LYS A 130 -7.52 39.26 -29.60
CA LYS A 130 -7.14 40.39 -30.47
C LYS A 130 -8.06 40.55 -31.67
N LEU A 131 -8.62 39.45 -32.17
CA LEU A 131 -9.49 39.41 -33.35
C LEU A 131 -10.98 39.32 -33.00
N ALA A 132 -11.33 39.37 -31.71
CA ALA A 132 -12.71 39.15 -31.25
C ALA A 132 -13.69 40.20 -31.79
N SER A 133 -13.22 41.43 -32.03
CA SER A 133 -14.02 42.49 -32.66
C SER A 133 -14.50 42.14 -34.07
N TYR A 134 -13.83 41.19 -34.74
CA TYR A 134 -14.20 40.75 -36.09
C TYR A 134 -15.22 39.60 -36.08
N ALA A 135 -15.55 39.00 -34.92
CA ALA A 135 -16.40 37.81 -34.84
C ALA A 135 -17.82 38.00 -35.40
N SER A 136 -18.36 39.23 -35.34
CA SER A 136 -19.74 39.57 -35.70
C SER A 136 -19.86 40.47 -36.93
N ILE A 137 -18.81 40.59 -37.73
CA ILE A 137 -18.85 41.42 -38.94
C ILE A 137 -19.76 40.78 -40.00
N ASP A 138 -20.60 41.59 -40.63
CA ASP A 138 -21.41 41.21 -41.78
C ASP A 138 -20.55 41.12 -43.06
N VAL A 139 -19.80 40.03 -43.19
CA VAL A 139 -18.95 39.75 -44.35
C VAL A 139 -19.77 39.69 -45.65
N VAL A 140 -21.00 39.19 -45.60
CA VAL A 140 -21.87 39.07 -46.77
C VAL A 140 -22.27 40.46 -47.28
N GLY A 141 -22.70 41.35 -46.40
CA GLY A 141 -23.02 42.73 -46.75
C GLY A 141 -21.81 43.53 -47.23
N ILE A 142 -20.63 43.31 -46.65
CA ILE A 142 -19.38 43.95 -47.11
C ILE A 142 -19.01 43.45 -48.51
N GLN A 143 -19.05 42.13 -48.74
CA GLN A 143 -18.76 41.55 -50.06
C GLN A 143 -19.74 42.03 -51.12
N GLN A 144 -21.03 42.15 -50.79
CA GLN A 144 -22.04 42.73 -51.68
C GLN A 144 -21.74 44.20 -52.00
N LYS A 145 -21.39 45.03 -51.01
CA LYS A 145 -21.01 46.43 -51.25
C LYS A 145 -19.79 46.56 -52.15
N LEU A 146 -18.77 45.72 -51.95
CA LEU A 146 -17.59 45.68 -52.82
C LEU A 146 -17.96 45.26 -54.24
N ALA A 147 -18.78 44.23 -54.41
CA ALA A 147 -19.18 43.69 -55.71
C ALA A 147 -20.13 44.61 -56.49
N GLN A 148 -21.06 45.30 -55.82
CA GLN A 148 -22.07 46.13 -56.48
C GLN A 148 -21.60 47.55 -56.76
N ASN A 149 -20.77 48.14 -55.89
CA ASN A 149 -20.42 49.57 -56.00
C ASN A 149 -18.96 49.80 -56.38
N GLN A 150 -18.02 49.11 -55.72
CA GLN A 150 -16.59 49.46 -55.80
C GLN A 150 -15.90 48.76 -56.99
N GLN A 151 -16.12 47.45 -57.19
CA GLN A 151 -15.51 46.68 -58.29
C GLN A 151 -15.94 47.16 -59.70
N PRO A 152 -17.23 47.42 -59.98
CA PRO A 152 -17.66 47.90 -61.29
C PRO A 152 -17.10 49.30 -61.58
N ARG A 153 -17.07 50.17 -60.55
CA ARG A 153 -16.53 51.52 -60.67
C ARG A 153 -15.01 51.51 -60.92
N LEU A 154 -14.28 50.61 -60.27
CA LEU A 154 -12.86 50.41 -60.51
C LEU A 154 -12.59 49.90 -61.94
N GLN A 155 -13.36 48.92 -62.41
CA GLN A 155 -13.25 48.42 -63.80
C GLN A 155 -13.56 49.50 -64.83
N GLN A 156 -14.61 50.29 -64.60
CA GLN A 156 -14.96 51.40 -65.47
C GLN A 156 -13.85 52.46 -65.51
N LEU A 157 -13.31 52.86 -64.36
CA LEU A 157 -12.19 53.81 -64.32
C LEU A 157 -10.93 53.27 -64.99
N GLN A 158 -10.63 51.98 -64.83
CA GLN A 158 -9.48 51.36 -65.51
C GLN A 158 -9.67 51.35 -67.03
N GLN A 159 -10.88 51.07 -67.52
CA GLN A 159 -11.19 51.13 -68.95
C GLN A 159 -11.09 52.57 -69.48
N GLU A 160 -11.66 53.55 -68.79
CA GLU A 160 -11.59 54.96 -69.19
C GLU A 160 -10.15 55.49 -69.14
N MET A 161 -9.38 55.12 -68.10
CA MET A 161 -7.97 55.48 -67.97
C MET A 161 -7.13 54.94 -69.13
N SER A 162 -7.42 53.74 -69.63
CA SER A 162 -6.63 53.09 -70.69
C SER A 162 -6.54 53.92 -71.98
N ALA A 163 -7.48 54.86 -72.20
CA ALA A 163 -7.45 55.81 -73.32
C ALA A 163 -6.41 56.93 -73.14
N TYR A 164 -6.03 57.25 -71.90
CA TYR A 164 -5.23 58.43 -71.55
C TYR A 164 -3.91 58.10 -70.85
N ALA A 165 -3.78 56.94 -70.22
CA ALA A 165 -2.60 56.50 -69.49
C ALA A 165 -2.37 54.99 -69.63
N GLU A 166 -1.15 54.55 -69.34
CA GLU A 166 -0.82 53.13 -69.13
C GLU A 166 -1.17 52.69 -67.68
N PRO A 167 -1.17 51.36 -67.39
CA PRO A 167 -1.53 50.85 -66.06
C PRO A 167 -0.66 51.38 -64.92
N ASP A 168 0.56 51.82 -65.21
CA ASP A 168 1.50 52.43 -64.26
C ASP A 168 1.29 53.95 -64.09
N CYS A 169 0.18 54.49 -64.59
CA CYS A 169 -0.13 55.92 -64.58
C CYS A 169 0.76 56.80 -65.45
N THR A 170 1.51 56.23 -66.40
CA THR A 170 2.25 57.03 -67.36
C THR A 170 1.32 57.63 -68.43
N PRO A 171 1.36 58.96 -68.68
CA PRO A 171 0.45 59.58 -69.64
C PRO A 171 0.77 59.17 -71.09
N LYS A 172 -0.26 58.79 -71.85
CA LYS A 172 -0.14 58.59 -73.29
C LYS A 172 -0.01 59.93 -74.03
N ARG A 173 0.47 59.87 -75.27
CA ARG A 173 0.56 61.04 -76.17
C ARG A 173 -0.45 60.90 -77.31
N ASP A 174 -0.96 62.02 -77.78
CA ASP A 174 -1.83 62.08 -78.95
C ASP A 174 -1.03 61.97 -80.27
N LYS A 175 -1.76 61.97 -81.40
CA LYS A 175 -1.16 61.88 -82.75
C LYS A 175 -0.27 63.09 -83.10
N ASN A 176 -0.40 64.20 -82.37
CA ASN A 176 0.35 65.44 -82.57
C ASN A 176 1.52 65.56 -81.56
N GLY A 177 1.80 64.53 -80.76
CA GLY A 177 2.88 64.49 -79.78
C GLY A 177 2.57 65.19 -78.45
N SER A 178 1.35 65.69 -78.24
CA SER A 178 0.92 66.34 -77.00
C SER A 178 0.50 65.30 -75.96
N SER A 179 0.86 65.52 -74.70
CA SER A 179 0.62 64.56 -73.60
C SER A 179 -0.73 64.77 -72.93
N PHE A 180 -1.43 63.68 -72.62
CA PHE A 180 -2.67 63.68 -71.81
C PHE A 180 -2.41 63.84 -70.29
N LYS A 181 -1.29 64.44 -69.90
CA LYS A 181 -0.80 64.51 -68.51
C LYS A 181 -1.86 64.87 -67.47
N SER A 182 -2.69 65.90 -67.75
CA SER A 182 -3.72 66.35 -66.81
C SER A 182 -4.78 65.27 -66.54
N ARG A 183 -5.33 64.66 -67.60
CA ARG A 183 -6.34 63.60 -67.50
C ARG A 183 -5.78 62.32 -66.91
N ALA A 184 -4.56 61.94 -67.30
CA ALA A 184 -3.87 60.78 -66.73
C ALA A 184 -3.72 60.90 -65.20
N VAL A 185 -3.28 62.06 -64.71
CA VAL A 185 -3.15 62.34 -63.28
C VAL A 185 -4.50 62.29 -62.56
N GLU A 186 -5.56 62.85 -63.17
CA GLU A 186 -6.91 62.85 -62.61
C GLU A 186 -7.45 61.42 -62.41
N TYR A 187 -7.44 60.60 -63.46
CA TYR A 187 -7.92 59.21 -63.39
C TYR A 187 -7.09 58.37 -62.41
N CYS A 188 -5.77 58.55 -62.39
CA CYS A 188 -4.91 57.85 -61.44
C CYS A 188 -5.14 58.23 -59.98
N ASN A 189 -5.44 59.51 -59.70
CA ASN A 189 -5.83 59.92 -58.35
C ASN A 189 -7.18 59.31 -57.93
N GLN A 190 -8.14 59.21 -58.86
CA GLN A 190 -9.43 58.59 -58.58
C GLN A 190 -9.32 57.07 -58.37
N LEU A 191 -8.46 56.37 -59.13
CA LEU A 191 -8.18 54.95 -58.90
C LEU A 191 -7.58 54.72 -57.51
N LYS A 192 -6.55 55.50 -57.14
CA LYS A 192 -5.95 55.42 -55.80
C LYS A 192 -6.96 55.70 -54.68
N ALA A 193 -7.89 56.63 -54.91
CA ALA A 193 -8.93 56.93 -53.94
C ALA A 193 -9.89 55.75 -53.75
N ILE A 194 -10.35 55.12 -54.84
CA ILE A 194 -11.22 53.93 -54.77
C ILE A 194 -10.48 52.76 -54.11
N GLU A 195 -9.22 52.51 -54.49
CA GLU A 195 -8.41 51.47 -53.85
C GLU A 195 -8.25 51.71 -52.34
N ALA A 196 -8.01 52.96 -51.94
CA ALA A 196 -7.95 53.35 -50.53
C ALA A 196 -9.28 53.18 -49.79
N GLU A 197 -10.42 53.39 -50.45
CA GLU A 197 -11.76 53.13 -49.91
C GLU A 197 -12.04 51.62 -49.75
N MET A 198 -11.53 50.77 -50.65
CA MET A 198 -11.69 49.31 -50.57
C MET A 198 -10.87 48.67 -49.46
N GLN A 199 -9.67 49.19 -49.18
CA GLN A 199 -8.73 48.64 -48.20
C GLN A 199 -9.32 48.28 -46.82
N PRO A 200 -10.06 49.17 -46.12
CA PRO A 200 -10.61 48.83 -44.80
C PRO A 200 -11.61 47.66 -44.86
N TYR A 201 -12.37 47.51 -45.95
CA TYR A 201 -13.31 46.41 -46.12
C TYR A 201 -12.59 45.09 -46.39
N LEU A 202 -11.55 45.11 -47.24
CA LEU A 202 -10.72 43.93 -47.50
C LEU A 202 -9.99 43.46 -46.23
N ALA A 203 -9.43 44.40 -45.47
CA ALA A 203 -8.80 44.11 -44.18
C ALA A 203 -9.80 43.52 -43.17
N GLN A 204 -11.05 43.98 -43.13
CA GLN A 204 -12.09 43.39 -42.26
C GLN A 204 -12.42 41.95 -42.65
N ILE A 205 -12.56 41.66 -43.95
CA ILE A 205 -12.79 40.30 -44.45
C ILE A 205 -11.61 39.38 -44.12
N GLU A 206 -10.38 39.85 -44.32
CA GLU A 206 -9.18 39.09 -44.03
C GLU A 206 -9.07 38.75 -42.54
N ASN A 207 -9.25 39.73 -41.65
CA ASN A 207 -9.24 39.53 -40.20
C ASN A 207 -10.35 38.57 -39.74
N TYR A 208 -11.55 38.65 -40.33
CA TYR A 208 -12.62 37.68 -40.08
C TYR A 208 -12.22 36.25 -40.47
N ASN A 209 -11.59 36.09 -41.64
CA ASN A 209 -11.14 34.77 -42.10
C ASN A 209 -10.04 34.21 -41.20
N GLN A 210 -9.10 35.05 -40.75
CA GLN A 210 -8.08 34.67 -39.78
C GLN A 210 -8.71 34.24 -38.45
N TYR A 211 -9.72 34.97 -37.96
CA TYR A 211 -10.47 34.61 -36.76
C TYR A 211 -11.13 33.22 -36.89
N ARG A 212 -11.82 32.96 -38.01
CA ARG A 212 -12.43 31.64 -38.30
C ARG A 212 -11.42 30.50 -38.37
N ALA A 213 -10.26 30.72 -38.98
CA ALA A 213 -9.19 29.73 -39.03
C ALA A 213 -8.65 29.41 -37.63
N LEU A 214 -8.45 30.42 -36.79
CA LEU A 214 -8.01 30.25 -35.40
C LEU A 214 -9.06 29.52 -34.55
N MET A 215 -10.35 29.81 -34.73
CA MET A 215 -11.44 29.08 -34.06
C MET A 215 -11.42 27.59 -34.42
N THR A 216 -11.24 27.27 -35.70
CA THR A 216 -11.13 25.87 -36.17
C THR A 216 -9.90 25.17 -35.56
N ASN A 217 -8.76 25.87 -35.48
CA ASN A 217 -7.55 25.33 -34.86
C ASN A 217 -7.71 25.14 -33.34
N ARG A 218 -8.41 26.06 -32.67
CA ARG A 218 -8.78 25.94 -31.25
C ARG A 218 -9.64 24.71 -31.02
N GLU A 219 -10.68 24.48 -31.82
CA GLU A 219 -11.52 23.27 -31.74
C GLU A 219 -10.70 21.99 -31.93
N ARG A 220 -9.77 21.98 -32.90
CA ARG A 220 -8.86 20.85 -33.12
C ARG A 220 -8.00 20.56 -31.89
N LEU A 221 -7.40 21.59 -31.29
CA LEU A 221 -6.60 21.44 -30.07
C LEU A 221 -7.44 21.02 -28.86
N LEU A 222 -8.66 21.54 -28.73
CA LEU A 222 -9.59 21.11 -27.69
C LEU A 222 -9.99 19.65 -27.88
N ASN A 223 -10.20 19.18 -29.10
CA ASN A 223 -10.46 17.76 -29.39
C ASN A 223 -9.24 16.89 -29.06
N GLN A 224 -8.02 17.34 -29.36
CA GLN A 224 -6.80 16.63 -28.97
C GLN A 224 -6.64 16.59 -27.44
N LEU A 225 -6.86 17.72 -26.75
CA LEU A 225 -6.85 17.77 -25.29
C LEU A 225 -7.94 16.87 -24.70
N ALA A 226 -9.13 16.84 -25.33
CA ALA A 226 -10.21 15.95 -24.96
C ALA A 226 -9.82 14.48 -25.15
N THR A 227 -9.03 14.10 -26.16
CA THR A 227 -8.51 12.71 -26.26
C THR A 227 -7.49 12.38 -25.15
N PHE A 228 -6.67 13.34 -24.73
CA PHE A 228 -5.78 13.17 -23.56
C PHE A 228 -6.59 13.05 -22.26
N ASN A 229 -7.69 13.80 -22.14
CA ASN A 229 -8.58 13.77 -20.98
C ASN A 229 -9.58 12.59 -21.03
N GLN A 230 -9.96 12.07 -22.20
CA GLN A 230 -10.82 10.89 -22.36
C GLN A 230 -10.05 9.58 -22.23
N ALA A 231 -8.71 9.62 -22.33
CA ALA A 231 -7.86 8.54 -21.85
C ALA A 231 -8.05 8.25 -20.34
N GLU A 232 -8.80 9.10 -19.62
CA GLU A 232 -9.35 8.86 -18.28
C GLU A 232 -10.24 7.60 -18.19
N HIS A 233 -10.72 7.05 -19.32
CA HIS A 233 -11.57 5.86 -19.33
C HIS A 233 -11.05 4.63 -20.06
N LEU A 234 -9.94 4.69 -20.82
CA LEU A 234 -9.61 3.57 -21.74
C LEU A 234 -8.22 2.96 -21.64
N VAL A 235 -7.24 3.53 -20.95
CA VAL A 235 -5.96 2.83 -20.75
C VAL A 235 -5.38 3.30 -19.42
N GLU A 236 -5.26 2.39 -18.44
CA GLU A 236 -4.20 2.48 -17.44
C GLU A 236 -2.92 2.76 -18.21
N ILE A 237 -2.45 4.02 -18.27
CA ILE A 237 -1.24 4.36 -19.01
C ILE A 237 -0.08 3.79 -18.20
N VAL A 238 0.20 2.51 -18.43
CA VAL A 238 1.20 1.72 -17.73
C VAL A 238 2.49 2.53 -17.69
N ASN A 239 2.90 2.89 -16.48
CA ASN A 239 4.11 3.69 -16.27
C ASN A 239 5.27 3.12 -17.12
N PRO A 240 6.01 3.98 -17.85
CA PRO A 240 7.03 3.56 -18.81
C PRO A 240 8.13 2.69 -18.20
N THR A 241 8.31 2.74 -16.88
CA THR A 241 9.19 1.84 -16.11
C THR A 241 8.75 0.38 -16.24
N PHE A 242 7.46 0.07 -16.14
CA PHE A 242 6.97 -1.30 -16.30
C PHE A 242 7.07 -1.77 -17.75
N ILE A 243 6.89 -0.86 -18.72
CA ILE A 243 7.13 -1.16 -20.13
C ILE A 243 8.61 -1.47 -20.37
N ALA A 244 9.52 -0.69 -19.78
CA ALA A 244 10.97 -0.90 -19.89
C ALA A 244 11.42 -2.22 -19.26
N ILE A 245 10.92 -2.53 -18.05
CA ILE A 245 11.16 -3.82 -17.39
C ILE A 245 10.57 -4.95 -18.24
N GLY A 246 9.34 -4.78 -18.74
CA GLY A 246 8.67 -5.72 -19.64
C GLY A 246 9.47 -6.03 -20.90
N LYS A 247 10.08 -5.01 -21.52
CA LYS A 247 11.00 -5.20 -22.66
C LYS A 247 12.24 -6.02 -22.28
N GLN A 248 12.75 -5.90 -21.06
CA GLN A 248 13.92 -6.66 -20.59
C GLN A 248 13.59 -8.13 -20.28
N ILE A 249 12.38 -8.41 -19.79
CA ILE A 249 11.95 -9.75 -19.38
C ILE A 249 10.96 -10.40 -20.38
N ASN A 250 10.77 -9.78 -21.56
CA ASN A 250 9.85 -10.20 -22.61
C ASN A 250 8.40 -10.42 -22.10
N MET A 251 7.90 -9.48 -21.32
CA MET A 251 6.53 -9.46 -20.81
C MET A 251 5.86 -8.13 -21.18
N GLU A 252 4.54 -8.14 -21.38
CA GLU A 252 3.77 -6.92 -21.51
C GLU A 252 3.88 -6.08 -20.23
N GLY A 253 4.06 -4.76 -20.35
CA GLY A 253 4.26 -3.88 -19.19
C GLY A 253 3.13 -3.97 -18.17
N ASP A 254 1.91 -4.26 -18.63
CA ASP A 254 0.74 -4.44 -17.78
C ASP A 254 0.82 -5.73 -16.96
N ALA A 255 1.35 -6.82 -17.53
CA ALA A 255 1.65 -8.04 -16.80
C ALA A 255 2.76 -7.83 -15.76
N VAL A 256 3.76 -6.99 -16.08
CA VAL A 256 4.83 -6.63 -15.13
C VAL A 256 4.30 -5.79 -13.98
N LYS A 257 3.43 -4.81 -14.26
CA LYS A 257 2.73 -4.01 -13.25
C LYS A 257 1.99 -4.93 -12.29
N ARG A 258 1.15 -5.82 -12.81
CA ARG A 258 0.43 -6.81 -11.99
C ARG A 258 1.38 -7.66 -11.15
N ALA A 259 2.42 -8.23 -11.75
CA ALA A 259 3.37 -9.10 -11.05
C ALA A 259 4.09 -8.38 -9.90
N ILE A 260 4.59 -7.15 -10.11
CA ILE A 260 5.30 -6.38 -9.09
C ILE A 260 4.36 -5.96 -7.96
N LEU A 261 3.14 -5.51 -8.28
CA LEU A 261 2.15 -5.13 -7.28
C LEU A 261 1.70 -6.33 -6.44
N THR A 262 1.43 -7.48 -7.09
CA THR A 262 1.12 -8.72 -6.39
C THR A 262 2.27 -9.18 -5.52
N PHE A 263 3.52 -9.14 -6.01
CA PHE A 263 4.69 -9.50 -5.21
C PHE A 263 4.87 -8.61 -3.99
N THR A 264 4.68 -7.29 -4.15
CA THR A 264 4.79 -6.32 -3.04
C THR A 264 3.69 -6.53 -2.00
N ALA A 265 2.46 -6.80 -2.43
CA ALA A 265 1.35 -7.13 -1.54
C ALA A 265 1.61 -8.44 -0.77
N ILE A 266 2.11 -9.48 -1.46
CA ILE A 266 2.51 -10.75 -0.83
C ILE A 266 3.63 -10.53 0.19
N ALA A 267 4.68 -9.79 -0.18
CA ALA A 267 5.81 -9.53 0.71
C ALA A 267 5.36 -8.82 1.99
N THR A 268 4.44 -7.85 1.89
CA THR A 268 3.92 -7.09 3.02
C THR A 268 3.11 -7.98 3.98
N GLU A 269 2.23 -8.82 3.44
CA GLU A 269 1.45 -9.79 4.24
C GLU A 269 2.33 -10.87 4.88
N VAL A 270 3.28 -11.45 4.13
CA VAL A 270 4.17 -12.52 4.62
C VAL A 270 5.07 -12.00 5.75
N LEU A 271 5.65 -10.80 5.60
CA LEU A 271 6.51 -10.20 6.63
C LEU A 271 5.72 -9.89 7.91
N GLY A 272 4.52 -9.31 7.79
CA GLY A 272 3.66 -9.02 8.93
C GLY A 272 3.22 -10.29 9.67
N THR A 273 2.86 -11.33 8.93
CA THR A 273 2.45 -12.61 9.50
C THR A 273 3.61 -13.31 10.20
N PHE A 274 4.79 -13.33 9.58
CA PHE A 274 5.98 -13.93 10.16
C PHE A 274 6.37 -13.23 11.48
N ALA A 275 6.33 -11.89 11.50
CA ALA A 275 6.57 -11.11 12.72
C ALA A 275 5.53 -11.45 13.82
N ALA A 276 4.25 -11.55 13.47
CA ALA A 276 3.19 -11.93 14.43
C ALA A 276 3.42 -13.33 15.03
N LEU A 277 3.82 -14.30 14.22
CA LEU A 277 4.15 -15.66 14.67
C LEU A 277 5.33 -15.66 15.65
N VAL A 278 6.40 -14.90 15.33
CA VAL A 278 7.57 -14.75 16.22
C VAL A 278 7.18 -14.13 17.55
N VAL A 279 6.35 -13.07 17.57
CA VAL A 279 5.82 -12.46 18.80
C VAL A 279 5.04 -13.48 19.63
N ALA A 280 4.15 -14.23 18.99
CA ALA A 280 3.29 -15.19 19.67
C ALA A 280 4.10 -16.31 20.34
N ILE A 281 5.04 -16.91 19.61
CA ILE A 281 5.91 -17.98 20.12
C ILE A 281 6.77 -17.47 21.29
N LEU A 282 7.40 -16.29 21.13
CA LEU A 282 8.26 -15.71 22.16
C LEU A 282 7.46 -15.29 23.41
N SER A 283 6.22 -14.84 23.26
CA SER A 283 5.32 -14.45 24.37
C SER A 283 4.86 -15.67 25.18
N ILE A 284 4.49 -16.78 24.52
CA ILE A 284 4.15 -18.05 25.18
C ILE A 284 5.33 -18.56 26.01
N GLY A 285 6.55 -18.49 25.47
CA GLY A 285 7.76 -18.87 26.20
C GLY A 285 8.03 -18.03 27.46
N ASN A 286 7.64 -16.75 27.48
CA ASN A 286 7.76 -15.90 28.68
C ASN A 286 6.80 -16.35 29.78
N LYS A 287 5.52 -16.55 29.47
CA LYS A 287 4.53 -17.01 30.46
C LYS A 287 4.93 -18.34 31.09
N ILE A 288 5.49 -19.27 30.31
CA ILE A 288 5.95 -20.57 30.84
C ILE A 288 7.16 -20.39 31.77
N ASN A 289 8.13 -19.54 31.40
CA ASN A 289 9.31 -19.29 32.21
C ASN A 289 9.01 -18.48 33.48
N ASP A 290 8.11 -17.49 33.41
CA ASP A 290 7.68 -16.70 34.57
C ASP A 290 6.86 -17.55 35.53
N LYS A 291 5.99 -18.43 35.03
CA LYS A 291 5.23 -19.37 35.87
C LYS A 291 6.16 -20.36 36.58
N LYS A 292 7.21 -20.85 35.90
CA LYS A 292 8.28 -21.63 36.53
C LYS A 292 9.03 -20.80 37.57
N ARG A 293 9.50 -19.60 37.22
CA ARG A 293 10.29 -18.72 38.10
C ARG A 293 9.52 -18.31 39.36
N ASN A 294 8.23 -18.01 39.24
CA ASN A 294 7.35 -17.71 40.37
C ASN A 294 7.06 -18.97 41.20
N ALA A 295 6.90 -20.14 40.58
CA ALA A 295 6.80 -21.40 41.32
C ALA A 295 8.09 -21.77 42.08
N TYR A 296 9.27 -21.38 41.57
CA TYR A 296 10.53 -21.51 42.31
C TYR A 296 10.65 -20.46 43.42
N LYS A 297 10.20 -19.21 43.20
CA LYS A 297 10.23 -18.14 44.21
C LYS A 297 9.34 -18.46 45.42
N VAL A 298 8.10 -18.88 45.17
CA VAL A 298 7.17 -19.32 46.25
C VAL A 298 7.74 -20.49 47.04
N LYS A 299 8.48 -21.41 46.40
CA LYS A 299 9.16 -22.50 47.10
C LYS A 299 10.39 -22.07 47.91
N ILE A 300 11.06 -20.99 47.52
CA ILE A 300 12.21 -20.44 48.25
C ILE A 300 11.72 -19.66 49.46
N ASP A 301 10.69 -18.82 49.30
CA ASP A 301 10.07 -18.09 50.41
C ASP A 301 9.42 -19.07 51.41
N GLU A 302 8.73 -20.12 50.95
CA GLU A 302 8.26 -21.22 51.83
C GLU A 302 9.40 -21.99 52.51
N SER A 303 10.61 -22.03 51.94
CA SER A 303 11.75 -22.72 52.55
C SER A 303 12.56 -21.85 53.51
N GLU A 304 12.50 -20.52 53.36
CA GLU A 304 13.12 -19.56 54.26
C GLU A 304 12.21 -19.22 55.45
N GLU A 305 10.88 -19.20 55.25
CA GLU A 305 9.90 -18.95 56.32
C GLU A 305 9.70 -20.17 57.24
N ASN A 306 9.91 -21.40 56.74
CA ASN A 306 9.83 -22.63 57.54
C ASN A 306 11.10 -22.97 58.34
N ASN A 307 12.13 -22.12 58.33
CA ASN A 307 13.33 -22.29 59.17
C ASN A 307 13.32 -21.43 60.45
N ALA A 308 12.22 -20.74 60.74
CA ALA A 308 12.10 -19.91 61.92
C ALA A 308 10.72 -20.01 62.58
N THR A 309 10.35 -21.18 63.13
CA THR A 309 9.70 -21.29 64.46
C THR A 309 9.40 -22.73 64.84
N ASP A 310 9.77 -23.02 66.09
CA ASP A 310 9.21 -23.94 67.07
C ASP A 310 8.74 -25.36 66.70
N ALA A 311 9.25 -26.28 67.51
CA ALA A 311 8.91 -27.68 67.51
C ALA A 311 7.49 -27.90 68.04
N THR A 312 6.59 -28.47 67.22
CA THR A 312 5.66 -29.55 67.58
C THR A 312 4.70 -29.82 66.42
N GLU A 313 5.10 -30.69 65.49
CA GLU A 313 4.28 -31.64 64.73
C GLU A 313 5.06 -32.07 63.47
N PRO A 314 5.12 -33.38 63.14
CA PRO A 314 5.74 -33.82 61.90
C PRO A 314 4.87 -33.37 60.73
N THR A 315 5.23 -32.27 60.09
CA THR A 315 4.59 -31.83 58.85
C THR A 315 4.87 -32.87 57.77
N ASN A 316 3.80 -33.58 57.37
CA ASN A 316 3.83 -34.69 56.44
C ASN A 316 4.27 -34.18 55.04
N ARG A 317 5.58 -34.19 54.76
CA ARG A 317 6.18 -33.80 53.46
C ARG A 317 5.94 -34.81 52.34
N LEU A 318 5.37 -35.97 52.66
CA LEU A 318 5.05 -37.02 51.71
C LEU A 318 3.73 -36.69 50.99
N GLY A 319 3.79 -36.32 49.70
CA GLY A 319 2.59 -36.13 48.88
C GLY A 319 2.64 -35.03 47.83
N ARG A 320 3.68 -34.19 47.74
CA ARG A 320 3.72 -33.07 46.78
C ARG A 320 3.79 -33.52 45.30
N TYR A 321 4.18 -34.78 45.04
CA TYR A 321 4.36 -35.33 43.69
C TYR A 321 3.84 -36.78 43.51
N ASP A 322 3.20 -37.35 44.53
CA ASP A 322 2.73 -38.73 44.49
C ASP A 322 1.23 -38.77 44.16
N THR A 323 0.84 -39.50 43.10
CA THR A 323 -0.55 -39.53 42.59
C THR A 323 -1.47 -40.50 43.36
N GLY A 324 -1.09 -40.90 44.58
CA GLY A 324 -1.88 -41.77 45.43
C GLY A 324 -3.08 -41.06 46.08
N ILE A 325 -4.19 -41.77 46.26
CA ILE A 325 -5.37 -41.30 47.00
C ILE A 325 -4.93 -40.97 48.44
N ARG A 326 -5.47 -39.93 49.07
CA ARG A 326 -5.00 -39.41 50.39
C ARG A 326 -4.98 -40.47 51.52
N THR A 327 -5.83 -41.50 51.44
CA THR A 327 -5.86 -42.67 52.33
C THR A 327 -4.82 -43.76 51.99
N GLY A 328 -4.17 -43.66 50.82
CA GLY A 328 -3.12 -44.58 50.35
C GLY A 328 -1.69 -44.07 50.53
N MET A 329 -1.47 -42.79 50.90
CA MET A 329 -0.12 -42.25 51.12
C MET A 329 0.55 -42.85 52.37
N ASP A 330 -0.17 -42.95 53.49
CA ASP A 330 0.35 -43.56 54.72
C ASP A 330 0.60 -45.07 54.54
N ASN A 331 -0.25 -45.75 53.76
CA ASN A 331 -0.07 -47.16 53.42
C ASN A 331 1.16 -47.38 52.53
N ARG A 332 1.35 -46.54 51.50
CA ARG A 332 2.49 -46.67 50.58
C ARG A 332 3.81 -46.28 51.23
N PHE A 333 3.82 -45.29 52.13
CA PHE A 333 5.01 -44.99 52.94
C PHE A 333 5.37 -46.20 53.80
N LYS A 334 4.40 -46.78 54.50
CA LYS A 334 4.64 -47.99 55.30
C LYS A 334 5.17 -49.16 54.46
N GLU A 335 4.59 -49.41 53.28
CA GLU A 335 5.04 -50.45 52.35
C GLU A 335 6.48 -50.22 51.83
N VAL A 336 6.83 -48.98 51.48
CA VAL A 336 8.18 -48.63 51.03
C VAL A 336 9.19 -48.78 52.17
N THR A 337 8.83 -48.30 53.36
CA THR A 337 9.65 -48.43 54.58
C THR A 337 9.89 -49.90 54.92
N GLU A 338 8.83 -50.71 54.95
CA GLU A 338 8.91 -52.14 55.26
C GLU A 338 9.76 -52.89 54.24
N ALA A 339 9.57 -52.64 52.93
CA ALA A 339 10.39 -53.28 51.88
C ALA A 339 11.87 -52.90 51.95
N ILE A 340 12.21 -51.70 52.43
CA ILE A 340 13.61 -51.28 52.62
C ILE A 340 14.20 -51.90 53.88
N LEU A 341 13.46 -51.89 55.00
CA LEU A 341 13.92 -52.44 56.28
C LEU A 341 14.06 -53.98 56.25
N THR A 342 13.19 -54.67 55.53
CA THR A 342 13.25 -56.14 55.34
C THR A 342 14.31 -56.59 54.33
N GLY A 343 14.93 -55.65 53.59
CA GLY A 343 15.94 -55.95 52.58
C GLY A 343 15.38 -56.32 51.20
N ASP A 344 14.05 -56.35 51.03
CA ASP A 344 13.36 -56.64 49.78
C ASP A 344 13.55 -55.57 48.68
N CYS A 345 13.97 -54.36 49.07
CA CYS A 345 14.26 -53.26 48.17
C CYS A 345 15.48 -52.46 48.66
N SER A 346 16.51 -52.31 47.81
CA SER A 346 17.65 -51.47 48.16
C SER A 346 17.26 -49.98 48.20
N PRO A 347 17.78 -49.17 49.14
CA PRO A 347 17.45 -47.75 49.32
C PRO A 347 18.13 -46.87 48.25
N THR A 348 17.78 -47.09 46.98
CA THR A 348 18.32 -46.36 45.84
C THR A 348 17.20 -45.85 44.95
N LEU A 349 17.40 -44.68 44.33
CA LEU A 349 16.40 -44.06 43.46
C LEU A 349 15.88 -45.01 42.39
N SER A 350 16.78 -45.70 41.69
CA SER A 350 16.41 -46.61 40.61
C SER A 350 15.53 -47.77 41.09
N GLN A 351 15.81 -48.34 42.27
CA GLN A 351 15.02 -49.46 42.80
C GLN A 351 13.64 -49.02 43.29
N LEU A 352 13.55 -47.86 43.94
CA LEU A 352 12.26 -47.31 44.36
C LEU A 352 11.37 -46.97 43.15
N GLN A 353 11.94 -46.36 42.11
CA GLN A 353 11.24 -46.07 40.85
C GLN A 353 10.73 -47.35 40.18
N LYS A 354 11.57 -48.38 40.11
CA LYS A 354 11.24 -49.64 39.44
C LYS A 354 10.20 -50.46 40.20
N ARG A 355 10.36 -50.62 41.52
CA ARG A 355 9.49 -51.47 42.34
C ARG A 355 8.14 -50.84 42.61
N PHE A 356 8.12 -49.53 42.87
CA PHE A 356 6.91 -48.84 43.30
C PHE A 356 6.34 -47.89 42.23
N SER A 357 6.88 -47.87 41.01
CA SER A 357 6.40 -47.01 39.90
C SER A 357 6.28 -45.53 40.29
N MET A 358 7.25 -45.00 41.03
CA MET A 358 7.26 -43.62 41.50
C MET A 358 8.16 -42.72 40.65
N GLY A 359 7.81 -41.44 40.53
CA GLY A 359 8.64 -40.45 39.84
C GLY A 359 9.91 -40.10 40.60
N THR A 360 10.94 -39.58 39.92
CA THR A 360 12.22 -39.17 40.54
C THR A 360 12.08 -38.23 41.75
N PRO A 361 11.20 -37.20 41.73
CA PRO A 361 11.01 -36.32 42.88
C PRO A 361 10.45 -37.09 44.09
N VAL A 362 9.46 -37.94 43.85
CA VAL A 362 8.83 -38.77 44.88
C VAL A 362 9.83 -39.73 45.51
N ALA A 363 10.62 -40.44 44.70
CA ALA A 363 11.64 -41.35 45.22
C ALA A 363 12.70 -40.65 46.08
N LYS A 364 13.05 -39.39 45.76
CA LYS A 364 13.96 -38.59 46.59
C LYS A 364 13.32 -38.20 47.92
N ASP A 365 12.06 -37.78 47.90
CA ASP A 365 11.34 -37.38 49.11
C ASP A 365 11.19 -38.55 50.09
N TYR A 366 10.88 -39.76 49.60
CA TYR A 366 10.80 -40.96 50.44
C TYR A 366 12.15 -41.34 51.07
N LEU A 367 13.25 -41.30 50.30
CA LEU A 367 14.59 -41.57 50.84
C LEU A 367 15.03 -40.52 51.86
N SER A 368 14.70 -39.24 51.61
CA SER A 368 14.96 -38.15 52.56
C SER A 368 14.17 -38.33 53.85
N ALA A 369 12.87 -38.62 53.76
CA ALA A 369 12.01 -38.83 54.91
C ALA A 369 12.47 -40.03 55.76
N LEU A 370 12.88 -41.13 55.12
CA LEU A 370 13.45 -42.29 55.82
C LEU A 370 14.78 -41.98 56.51
N ALA A 371 15.60 -41.09 55.94
CA ALA A 371 16.83 -40.62 56.59
C ALA A 371 16.54 -39.67 57.76
N GLU A 372 15.55 -38.78 57.61
CA GLU A 372 15.08 -37.90 58.70
C GLU A 372 14.49 -38.71 59.86
N GLN A 373 13.83 -39.84 59.58
CA GLN A 373 13.32 -40.78 60.58
C GLN A 373 14.40 -41.72 61.16
N GLY A 374 15.66 -41.60 60.72
CA GLY A 374 16.78 -42.39 61.22
C GLY A 374 16.88 -43.82 60.68
N HIS A 375 16.03 -44.21 59.72
CA HIS A 375 16.09 -45.53 59.09
C HIS A 375 17.22 -45.65 58.05
N LEU A 376 17.66 -44.52 57.49
CA LEU A 376 18.73 -44.46 56.48
C LEU A 376 19.82 -43.46 56.85
N VAL A 377 21.07 -43.80 56.52
CA VAL A 377 22.21 -42.88 56.57
C VAL A 377 22.59 -42.47 55.16
N ARG A 378 22.71 -41.15 54.95
CA ARG A 378 23.19 -40.57 53.70
C ARG A 378 24.73 -40.59 53.67
N LYS A 379 25.30 -41.30 52.70
CA LYS A 379 26.74 -41.32 52.42
C LYS A 379 27.20 -40.02 51.78
N GLU A 380 28.50 -39.72 51.86
CA GLU A 380 29.14 -38.54 51.25
C GLU A 380 28.93 -38.45 49.74
N ASN A 381 28.81 -39.60 49.06
CA ASN A 381 28.52 -39.69 47.63
C ASN A 381 27.02 -39.45 47.29
N GLY A 382 26.21 -39.06 48.28
CA GLY A 382 24.78 -38.77 48.13
C GLY A 382 23.86 -39.99 48.06
N GLN A 383 24.39 -41.22 48.22
CA GLN A 383 23.59 -42.44 48.28
C GLN A 383 23.07 -42.72 49.69
N TYR A 384 21.96 -43.44 49.81
CA TYR A 384 21.40 -43.87 51.09
C TYR A 384 21.78 -45.33 51.37
N LYS A 385 22.06 -45.65 52.63
CA LYS A 385 22.22 -47.03 53.16
C LYS A 385 21.34 -47.17 54.39
N LEU A 386 20.89 -48.38 54.71
CA LEU A 386 20.27 -48.68 56.01
C LEU A 386 21.17 -48.21 57.15
N ALA A 387 20.57 -47.53 58.13
CA ALA A 387 21.22 -47.26 59.40
C ALA A 387 21.49 -48.60 60.13
N GLU A 388 22.60 -48.67 60.86
CA GLU A 388 22.96 -49.85 61.67
C GLU A 388 22.20 -49.93 62.98
#